data_AF-A0A165H349-F1
#
_entry.id   AF-A0A165H349-F1
#
_cell.length_a   1.000
_cell.length_b   1.000
_cell.length_c   1.000
_cell.angle_alpha   90.00
_cell.angle_beta   90.00
_cell.angle_gamma   90.00
#
_symmetry.space_group_name_H-M   'P 1'
#
loop_
_entity.id
_entity.type
_entity.pdbx_description
1 polymer ?
#
loop_
_entity_poly.entity_id
_entity_poly.type
_entity_poly.pdbx_seq_one_letter_code
_entity_poly.pdbx_strand_id
1 'polypeptide(L)'
;MSSAAHSSLADCLQRLPVELALKILCDATLLGLAYDRTWAVSLARVSSTVRQLVEPILHHTMVVGIHNAAMIEALAQDPHSTHVFNSVKRFILTFFPGDPIFLTDRATAHVNFDISHLLIHFTSLECVDAPYDILRFIVLVRTGRLRRLALRFGALHDITKLHQEKPYAT
;
A
#
# COMPACT_ATOMS: atom_id res chain seq x y z
N MET A 1 7.31 -31.07 -24.81
CA MET A 1 6.72 -31.72 -23.61
C MET A 1 6.47 -30.63 -22.56
N SER A 2 5.23 -30.12 -22.42
CA SER A 2 4.89 -29.04 -21.46
C SER A 2 3.38 -28.98 -21.10
N SER A 3 2.60 -29.99 -21.46
CA SER A 3 1.13 -29.94 -21.34
C SER A 3 0.59 -30.49 -20.01
N ALA A 4 1.30 -31.42 -19.37
CA ALA A 4 0.80 -32.12 -18.17
C ALA A 4 0.85 -31.29 -16.87
N ALA A 5 1.76 -30.31 -16.77
CA ALA A 5 1.86 -29.45 -15.58
C ALA A 5 0.76 -28.37 -15.53
N HIS A 6 0.29 -27.92 -16.70
CA HIS A 6 -0.81 -26.95 -16.78
C HIS A 6 -2.17 -27.57 -16.48
N SER A 7 -2.38 -28.85 -16.80
CA SER A 7 -3.63 -29.54 -16.47
C SER A 7 -3.77 -29.79 -14.97
N SER A 8 -2.68 -30.15 -14.27
CA SER A 8 -2.74 -30.42 -12.82
C SER A 8 -3.03 -29.16 -11.99
N LEU A 9 -2.49 -28.00 -12.39
CA LEU A 9 -2.74 -26.74 -11.70
C LEU A 9 -4.18 -26.25 -11.92
N ALA A 10 -4.68 -26.35 -13.16
CA ALA A 10 -6.06 -25.99 -13.50
C ALA A 10 -7.08 -26.83 -12.71
N ASP A 11 -6.85 -28.14 -12.62
CA ASP A 11 -7.69 -29.05 -11.84
C ASP A 11 -7.62 -28.77 -10.32
N CYS A 12 -6.45 -28.40 -9.80
CA CYS A 12 -6.29 -27.98 -8.41
C CYS A 12 -7.02 -26.65 -8.12
N LEU A 13 -6.96 -25.68 -9.04
CA LEU A 13 -7.64 -24.39 -8.90
C LEU A 13 -9.16 -24.52 -8.97
N GLN A 14 -9.69 -25.47 -9.74
CA GLN A 14 -11.13 -25.77 -9.79
C GLN A 14 -11.65 -26.44 -8.50
N ARG A 15 -10.77 -27.06 -7.71
CA ARG A 15 -11.11 -27.71 -6.43
C ARG A 15 -10.89 -26.80 -5.23
N LEU A 16 -10.50 -25.55 -5.44
CA LEU A 16 -10.22 -24.65 -4.34
C LEU A 16 -11.53 -24.33 -3.60
N PRO A 17 -11.58 -24.44 -2.26
CA PRO A 17 -12.72 -23.97 -1.49
C PRO A 17 -13.00 -22.50 -1.82
N VAL A 18 -14.27 -22.16 -2.00
CA VAL A 18 -14.67 -20.83 -2.44
C VAL A 18 -14.17 -19.75 -1.48
N GLU A 19 -14.15 -20.03 -0.18
CA GLU A 19 -13.66 -19.13 0.86
C GLU A 19 -12.16 -18.83 0.70
N LEU A 20 -11.37 -19.85 0.32
CA LEU A 20 -9.94 -19.69 0.10
C LEU A 20 -9.68 -18.91 -1.19
N ALA A 21 -10.47 -19.14 -2.25
CA ALA A 21 -10.34 -18.40 -3.51
C ALA A 21 -10.66 -16.92 -3.29
N LEU A 22 -11.73 -16.61 -2.56
CA LEU A 22 -12.09 -15.24 -2.19
C LEU A 22 -10.98 -14.59 -1.35
N LYS A 23 -10.43 -15.30 -0.36
CA LYS A 23 -9.30 -14.78 0.43
C LYS A 23 -8.09 -14.45 -0.43
N ILE A 24 -7.71 -15.34 -1.36
CA ILE A 24 -6.61 -15.10 -2.30
C ILE A 24 -6.88 -13.84 -3.13
N LEU A 25 -8.11 -13.66 -3.63
CA LEU A 25 -8.46 -12.47 -4.41
C LEU A 25 -8.41 -11.18 -3.58
N CYS A 26 -8.82 -11.20 -2.31
CA CYS A 26 -8.65 -10.08 -1.39
C CYS A 26 -7.18 -9.72 -1.19
N ASP A 27 -6.36 -10.71 -0.84
CA ASP A 27 -4.94 -10.51 -0.54
C ASP A 27 -4.20 -10.06 -1.82
N ALA A 28 -4.55 -10.65 -2.96
CA ALA A 28 -4.01 -10.26 -4.25
C ALA A 28 -4.43 -8.83 -4.65
N THR A 29 -5.67 -8.42 -4.40
CA THR A 29 -6.11 -7.02 -4.64
C THR A 29 -5.29 -6.05 -3.80
N LEU A 30 -5.04 -6.36 -2.53
CA LEU A 30 -4.23 -5.53 -1.64
C LEU A 30 -2.80 -5.38 -2.12
N LEU A 31 -2.18 -6.50 -2.52
CA LEU A 31 -0.86 -6.48 -3.12
C LEU A 31 -0.87 -5.68 -4.42
N GLY A 32 -1.82 -5.94 -5.30
CA GLY A 32 -1.98 -5.24 -6.57
C GLY A 32 -2.10 -3.73 -6.37
N LEU A 33 -2.89 -3.25 -5.41
CA LEU A 33 -3.01 -1.81 -5.13
C LEU A 33 -1.65 -1.14 -4.84
N ALA A 34 -0.71 -1.86 -4.23
CA ALA A 34 0.60 -1.34 -3.86
C ALA A 34 1.65 -1.36 -5.00
N TYR A 35 1.41 -2.12 -6.07
CA TYR A 35 2.38 -2.38 -7.15
C TYR A 35 1.82 -2.12 -8.56
N ASP A 36 0.61 -2.58 -8.84
CA ASP A 36 -0.12 -2.39 -10.10
C ASP A 36 -1.62 -2.16 -9.82
N ARG A 37 -1.95 -0.88 -9.57
CA ARG A 37 -3.31 -0.46 -9.27
C ARG A 37 -4.28 -0.80 -10.40
N THR A 38 -3.84 -0.71 -11.66
CA THR A 38 -4.68 -0.99 -12.83
C THR A 38 -5.09 -2.46 -12.85
N TRP A 39 -4.15 -3.35 -12.54
CA TRP A 39 -4.44 -4.77 -12.39
C TRP A 39 -5.40 -5.04 -11.23
N ALA A 40 -5.18 -4.43 -10.05
CA ALA A 40 -6.07 -4.60 -8.90
C ALA A 40 -7.50 -4.12 -9.19
N VAL A 41 -7.66 -2.99 -9.87
CA VAL A 41 -8.98 -2.48 -10.31
C VAL A 41 -9.61 -3.41 -11.34
N SER A 42 -8.80 -4.06 -12.19
CA SER A 42 -9.30 -5.02 -13.17
C SER A 42 -9.90 -6.28 -12.54
N LEU A 43 -9.48 -6.67 -11.33
CA LEU A 43 -10.11 -7.77 -10.59
C LEU A 43 -11.60 -7.51 -10.31
N ALA A 44 -11.99 -6.26 -10.07
CA ALA A 44 -13.38 -5.88 -9.84
C ALA A 44 -14.28 -6.13 -11.08
N ARG A 45 -13.69 -6.38 -12.26
CA ARG A 45 -14.41 -6.63 -13.51
C ARG A 45 -14.61 -8.12 -13.80
N VAL A 46 -13.99 -9.02 -13.03
CA VAL A 46 -14.02 -10.46 -13.27
C VAL A 46 -15.42 -11.04 -13.05
N SER A 47 -16.09 -10.65 -11.97
CA SER A 47 -17.48 -11.04 -11.69
C SER A 47 -18.14 -10.09 -10.68
N SER A 48 -19.46 -10.17 -10.53
CA SER A 48 -20.20 -9.41 -9.52
C SER A 48 -19.77 -9.77 -8.10
N THR A 49 -19.50 -11.05 -7.83
CA THR A 49 -19.01 -11.53 -6.53
C THR A 49 -17.63 -10.99 -6.21
N VAL A 50 -16.70 -11.01 -7.18
CA VAL A 50 -15.36 -10.46 -6.98
C VAL A 50 -15.43 -8.95 -6.78
N ARG A 51 -16.28 -8.24 -7.55
CA ARG A 51 -16.51 -6.81 -7.35
C ARG A 51 -16.94 -6.49 -5.93
N GLN A 52 -18.00 -7.13 -5.43
CA GLN A 52 -18.50 -6.90 -4.06
C GLN A 52 -17.43 -7.17 -2.99
N LEU A 53 -16.54 -8.12 -3.26
CA LEU A 53 -15.45 -8.47 -2.37
C LEU A 53 -14.33 -7.41 -2.35
N VAL A 54 -13.92 -6.92 -3.53
CA VAL A 54 -12.74 -6.05 -3.67
C VAL A 54 -13.08 -4.57 -3.60
N GLU A 55 -14.31 -4.17 -3.92
CA GLU A 55 -14.76 -2.77 -3.93
C GLU A 55 -14.52 -2.07 -2.58
N PRO A 56 -14.86 -2.64 -1.41
CA PRO A 56 -14.50 -2.03 -0.12
C PRO A 56 -12.99 -1.81 0.04
N ILE A 57 -12.16 -2.73 -0.47
CA ILE A 57 -10.70 -2.60 -0.43
C ILE A 57 -10.26 -1.42 -1.32
N LEU A 58 -10.78 -1.32 -2.54
CA LEU A 58 -10.46 -0.24 -3.48
C LEU A 58 -10.90 1.13 -2.98
N HIS A 59 -12.05 1.23 -2.31
CA HIS A 59 -12.60 2.49 -1.81
C HIS A 59 -12.01 2.93 -0.48
N HIS A 60 -11.72 2.01 0.43
CA HIS A 60 -11.20 2.33 1.76
C HIS A 60 -9.66 2.32 1.84
N THR A 61 -8.96 2.05 0.74
CA THR A 61 -7.50 2.07 0.68
C THR A 61 -7.01 3.27 -0.11
N MET A 62 -6.22 4.14 0.54
CA MET A 62 -5.49 5.19 -0.13
C MET A 62 -4.06 4.74 -0.42
N VAL A 63 -3.65 4.86 -1.69
CA VAL A 63 -2.28 4.58 -2.13
C VAL A 63 -1.61 5.90 -2.50
N VAL A 64 -0.59 6.25 -1.74
CA VAL A 64 0.23 7.43 -1.95
C VAL A 64 1.55 6.99 -2.56
N GLY A 65 1.78 7.45 -3.78
CA GLY A 65 3.00 7.26 -4.54
C GLY A 65 3.60 8.61 -4.93
N ILE A 66 4.82 8.58 -5.44
CA ILE A 66 5.57 9.76 -5.86
C ILE A 66 4.75 10.64 -6.81
N HIS A 67 4.01 10.03 -7.74
CA HIS A 67 3.26 10.73 -8.78
C HIS A 67 1.98 11.42 -8.30
N ASN A 68 1.48 11.10 -7.10
CA ASN A 68 0.21 11.64 -6.59
C ASN A 68 0.32 12.29 -5.20
N ALA A 69 1.49 12.24 -4.56
CA ALA A 69 1.68 12.71 -3.19
C ALA A 69 1.31 14.19 -3.02
N ALA A 70 1.81 15.07 -3.88
CA ALA A 70 1.53 16.51 -3.83
C ALA A 70 0.03 16.81 -4.01
N MET A 71 -0.65 16.06 -4.87
CA MET A 71 -2.10 16.20 -5.07
C MET A 71 -2.88 15.74 -3.83
N ILE A 72 -2.46 14.63 -3.20
CA ILE A 72 -3.09 14.12 -1.97
C ILE A 72 -2.90 15.10 -0.81
N GLU A 73 -1.72 15.71 -0.69
CA GLU A 73 -1.44 16.74 0.31
C GLU A 73 -2.30 17.99 0.08
N ALA A 74 -2.41 18.47 -1.15
CA ALA A 74 -3.31 19.57 -1.50
C ALA A 74 -4.78 19.24 -1.18
N LEU A 75 -5.24 18.03 -1.49
CA LEU A 75 -6.60 17.58 -1.14
C LEU A 75 -6.82 17.51 0.38
N ALA A 76 -5.80 17.18 1.17
CA ALA A 76 -5.92 17.15 2.62
C ALA A 76 -6.12 18.55 3.22
N GLN A 77 -5.56 19.58 2.59
CA GLN A 77 -5.76 20.97 2.99
C GLN A 77 -7.14 21.52 2.60
N ASP A 78 -7.87 20.84 1.69
CA ASP A 78 -9.20 21.22 1.25
C ASP A 78 -10.30 20.66 2.19
N PRO A 79 -11.06 21.51 2.91
CA PRO A 79 -12.14 21.06 3.79
C PRO A 79 -13.22 20.23 3.08
N HIS A 80 -13.48 20.46 1.78
CA HIS A 80 -14.48 19.71 1.02
C HIS A 80 -14.09 18.24 0.82
N SER A 81 -12.79 17.96 0.83
CA SER A 81 -12.23 16.63 0.62
C SER A 81 -12.13 15.80 1.92
N THR A 82 -12.42 16.40 3.09
CA THR A 82 -12.34 15.74 4.41
C THR A 82 -13.07 14.39 4.47
N HIS A 83 -14.22 14.27 3.82
CA HIS A 83 -15.02 13.05 3.81
C HIS A 83 -14.29 11.87 3.14
N VAL A 84 -13.44 12.13 2.14
CA VAL A 84 -12.61 11.13 1.47
C VAL A 84 -11.60 10.56 2.47
N PHE A 85 -10.89 11.43 3.19
CA PHE A 85 -9.91 11.00 4.20
C PHE A 85 -10.56 10.26 5.37
N ASN A 86 -11.75 10.68 5.80
CA ASN A 86 -12.53 9.98 6.83
C ASN A 86 -13.03 8.59 6.38
N SER A 87 -13.19 8.37 5.08
CA SER A 87 -13.58 7.06 4.53
C SER A 87 -12.43 6.06 4.49
N VAL A 88 -11.19 6.53 4.62
CA VAL A 88 -9.99 5.70 4.45
C VAL A 88 -9.72 4.89 5.70
N LYS A 89 -9.62 3.57 5.52
CA LYS A 89 -9.31 2.59 6.57
C LYS A 89 -7.90 2.04 6.45
N ARG A 90 -7.34 2.06 5.25
CA ARG A 90 -5.98 1.62 4.97
C ARG A 90 -5.20 2.68 4.21
N PHE A 91 -3.99 2.95 4.66
CA PHE A 91 -3.07 3.90 4.03
C PHE A 91 -1.82 3.15 3.57
N ILE A 92 -1.48 3.24 2.29
CA ILE A 92 -0.30 2.59 1.69
C ILE A 92 0.60 3.69 1.15
N LEU A 93 1.83 3.75 1.61
CA LEU A 93 2.85 4.65 1.11
C LEU A 93 3.92 3.85 0.37
N THR A 94 4.16 4.19 -0.89
CA THR A 94 5.01 3.38 -1.78
C THR A 94 6.43 3.92 -1.97
N PHE A 95 6.80 5.00 -1.28
CA PHE A 95 8.10 5.69 -1.38
C PHE A 95 8.47 6.34 -0.04
N PHE A 96 9.73 6.71 0.17
CA PHE A 96 10.11 7.52 1.33
C PHE A 96 10.01 9.03 0.99
N PRO A 97 9.34 9.84 1.82
CA PRO A 97 9.38 11.29 1.71
C PRO A 97 10.83 11.76 1.80
N GLY A 98 11.24 12.60 0.84
CA GLY A 98 12.62 13.08 0.74
C GLY A 98 13.55 12.23 -0.13
N ASP A 99 13.17 11.02 -0.56
CA ASP A 99 13.98 10.23 -1.49
C ASP A 99 14.18 10.96 -2.83
N PRO A 100 15.40 10.96 -3.40
CA PRO A 100 15.63 11.42 -4.76
C PRO A 100 14.96 10.46 -5.75
N ILE A 101 14.08 10.97 -6.60
CA ILE A 101 13.37 10.18 -7.61
C ILE A 101 14.35 9.76 -8.73
N PHE A 102 14.07 8.64 -9.39
CA PHE A 102 14.83 8.13 -10.54
C PHE A 102 15.18 9.23 -11.56
N LEU A 103 16.46 9.23 -11.93
CA LEU A 103 17.09 10.03 -12.98
C LEU A 103 16.49 9.69 -14.35
N THR A 104 15.36 10.30 -14.69
CA THR A 104 15.03 10.57 -16.10
C THR A 104 15.39 12.01 -16.41
N ASP A 105 16.70 12.19 -16.59
CA ASP A 105 17.46 13.25 -17.24
C ASP A 105 17.32 14.73 -16.87
N ARG A 106 16.27 15.25 -16.23
CA ARG A 106 16.28 16.67 -15.80
C ARG A 106 15.51 16.87 -14.49
N ALA A 107 16.27 17.18 -13.44
CA ALA A 107 15.87 17.52 -12.07
C ALA A 107 15.36 16.34 -11.20
N THR A 108 16.20 15.92 -10.24
CA THR A 108 15.76 15.19 -9.05
C THR A 108 14.96 16.14 -8.16
N ALA A 109 13.66 16.26 -8.40
CA ALA A 109 12.79 17.01 -7.50
C ALA A 109 12.50 16.15 -6.26
N HIS A 110 12.82 16.65 -5.07
CA HIS A 110 12.35 16.02 -3.83
C HIS A 110 10.83 16.15 -3.76
N VAL A 111 10.15 15.05 -3.44
CA VAL A 111 8.73 15.12 -3.07
C VAL A 111 8.66 15.66 -1.64
N ASN A 112 8.34 16.95 -1.52
CA ASN A 112 8.15 17.61 -0.24
C ASN A 112 6.75 17.24 0.29
N PHE A 113 6.62 16.04 0.85
CA PHE A 113 5.36 15.49 1.35
C PHE A 113 5.42 15.34 2.87
N ASP A 114 4.65 16.14 3.60
CA ASP A 114 4.59 16.04 5.06
C ASP A 114 3.52 15.04 5.50
N ILE A 115 3.95 13.80 5.75
CA ILE A 115 3.08 12.75 6.25
C ILE A 115 2.49 13.08 7.63
N SER A 116 3.20 13.85 8.47
CA SER A 116 2.76 14.17 9.83
C SER A 116 1.48 15.00 9.78
N HIS A 117 1.42 15.97 8.87
CA HIS A 117 0.22 16.76 8.60
C HIS A 117 -0.90 15.89 8.03
N LEU A 118 -0.59 14.99 7.08
CA LEU A 118 -1.62 14.15 6.46
C LEU A 118 -2.33 13.23 7.47
N LEU A 119 -1.60 12.75 8.47
CA LEU A 119 -2.13 11.81 9.47
C LEU A 119 -3.23 12.39 10.36
N ILE A 120 -3.35 13.73 10.48
CA ILE A 120 -4.44 14.35 11.25
C ILE A 120 -5.80 14.17 10.56
N HIS A 121 -5.81 13.95 9.24
CA HIS A 121 -7.01 13.80 8.43
C HIS A 121 -7.54 12.35 8.43
N PHE A 122 -6.73 11.38 8.85
CA PHE A 122 -7.10 9.96 8.84
C PHE A 122 -7.65 9.47 10.18
N THR A 123 -8.80 10.02 10.59
CA THR A 123 -9.46 9.69 11.87
C THR A 123 -9.93 8.23 11.98
N SER A 124 -10.13 7.59 10.84
CA SER A 124 -10.69 6.24 10.69
C SER A 124 -9.65 5.16 10.38
N LEU A 125 -8.37 5.52 10.44
CA LEU A 125 -7.29 4.65 9.99
C LEU A 125 -7.14 3.40 10.86
N GLU A 126 -7.19 2.23 10.23
CA GLU A 126 -7.03 0.93 10.88
C GLU A 126 -5.73 0.23 10.49
N CYS A 127 -5.20 0.51 9.29
CA CYS A 127 -4.03 -0.19 8.77
C CYS A 127 -3.10 0.76 8.03
N VAL A 128 -1.80 0.64 8.26
CA VAL A 128 -0.78 1.34 7.48
C VAL A 128 0.26 0.39 6.95
N ASP A 129 0.60 0.56 5.67
CA ASP A 129 1.73 -0.07 5.00
C ASP A 129 2.68 1.03 4.53
N ALA A 130 3.87 1.11 5.13
CA ALA A 130 4.84 2.14 4.82
C ALA A 130 6.27 1.66 5.08
N PRO A 131 7.26 2.36 4.52
CA PRO A 131 8.65 2.17 4.90
C PRO A 131 8.94 2.42 6.39
N TYR A 132 10.02 1.81 6.92
CA TYR A 132 10.34 1.75 8.37
C TYR A 132 10.34 3.11 9.07
N ASP A 133 11.09 4.07 8.54
CA ASP A 133 11.30 5.38 9.20
C ASP A 133 9.99 6.15 9.37
N ILE A 134 9.04 5.90 8.49
CA ILE A 134 7.74 6.56 8.45
C ILE A 134 6.80 5.94 9.46
N LEU A 135 6.83 4.61 9.63
CA LEU A 135 6.07 3.94 10.66
C LEU A 135 6.42 4.48 12.05
N ARG A 136 7.69 4.85 12.28
CA ARG A 136 8.11 5.51 13.52
C ARG A 136 7.37 6.82 13.77
N PHE A 137 7.19 7.66 12.73
CA PHE A 137 6.41 8.89 12.83
C PHE A 137 4.92 8.61 13.04
N ILE A 138 4.36 7.64 12.30
CA ILE A 138 2.94 7.27 12.39
C ILE A 138 2.57 6.80 13.80
N VAL A 139 3.41 5.99 14.45
CA VAL A 139 3.17 5.50 15.82
C VAL A 139 3.14 6.65 16.84
N LEU A 140 3.86 7.74 16.58
CA LEU A 140 3.89 8.92 17.45
C LEU A 140 2.63 9.78 17.32
N VAL A 141 2.00 9.78 16.14
CA VAL A 141 0.75 10.51 15.87
C VAL A 141 -0.43 9.67 16.39
N ARG A 142 -0.84 9.93 17.65
CA ARG A 142 -1.87 9.20 18.42
C ARG A 142 -3.32 9.31 17.90
N THR A 143 -3.55 9.63 16.62
CA THR A 143 -4.88 10.06 16.13
C THR A 143 -5.85 8.92 15.77
N GLY A 144 -5.41 7.65 15.74
CA GLY A 144 -6.27 6.54 15.28
C GLY A 144 -6.14 5.22 16.04
N ARG A 145 -7.16 4.36 15.92
CA ARG A 145 -7.13 2.94 16.37
C ARG A 145 -6.43 2.08 15.31
N LEU A 146 -5.12 2.26 15.17
CA LEU A 146 -4.32 1.42 14.29
C LEU A 146 -4.34 -0.02 14.79
N ARG A 147 -4.88 -0.93 13.97
CA ARG A 147 -4.97 -2.37 14.24
C ARG A 147 -3.80 -3.13 13.64
N ARG A 148 -3.24 -2.64 12.52
CA ARG A 148 -2.20 -3.34 11.76
C ARG A 148 -1.17 -2.35 11.19
N LEU A 149 0.10 -2.67 11.37
CA LEU A 149 1.23 -1.99 10.75
C LEU A 149 1.99 -3.02 9.90
N ALA A 150 2.14 -2.73 8.61
CA ALA A 150 2.95 -3.50 7.69
C ALA A 150 4.16 -2.66 7.29
N LEU A 151 5.32 -3.32 7.27
CA LEU A 151 6.57 -2.70 6.85
C LEU A 151 6.82 -3.08 5.39
N ARG A 152 6.89 -2.08 4.54
CA ARG A 152 7.35 -2.28 3.17
C ARG A 152 8.87 -2.32 3.20
N PHE A 153 9.44 -3.50 2.96
CA PHE A 153 10.88 -3.60 2.75
C PHE A 153 11.25 -2.75 1.53
N GLY A 154 12.18 -1.82 1.72
CA GLY A 154 12.89 -1.17 0.62
C GLY A 154 13.63 -2.22 -0.22
N ALA A 155 14.23 -1.78 -1.33
CA ALA A 155 15.08 -2.65 -2.14
C ALA A 155 16.08 -3.42 -1.24
N LEU A 156 16.44 -4.64 -1.65
CA LEU A 156 17.27 -5.60 -0.87
C LEU A 156 18.51 -4.98 -0.19
N HIS A 157 19.02 -3.86 -0.72
CA HIS A 157 20.09 -3.05 -0.14
C HIS A 157 19.83 -2.53 1.29
N ASP A 158 18.59 -2.28 1.68
CA ASP A 158 18.29 -1.81 3.05
C ASP A 158 18.38 -2.94 4.09
N ILE A 159 18.14 -4.18 3.68
CA ILE A 159 18.33 -5.36 4.53
C ILE A 159 19.83 -5.58 4.84
N THR A 160 20.71 -5.29 3.88
CA THR A 160 22.17 -5.37 4.11
C THR A 160 22.70 -4.28 5.02
N LYS A 161 22.08 -3.09 5.04
CA LYS A 161 22.43 -2.02 5.99
C LYS A 161 22.01 -2.36 7.42
N LEU A 162 20.87 -3.02 7.60
CA LEU A 162 20.44 -3.55 8.91
C LEU A 162 21.39 -4.63 9.47
N HIS A 163 22.16 -5.30 8.61
CA HIS A 163 23.21 -6.24 9.05
C HIS A 163 24.54 -5.55 9.37
N GLN A 164 24.73 -4.31 8.92
CA GLN A 164 25.92 -3.51 9.23
C GLN A 164 25.77 -2.70 10.52
N GLU A 165 24.55 -2.54 11.04
CA GLU A 165 24.31 -1.90 12.33
C GLU A 165 24.09 -2.93 13.45
N LYS A 166 25.20 -3.47 13.99
CA LYS A 166 25.52 -3.63 15.44
C LYS A 166 26.60 -4.72 15.65
N PRO A 167 27.31 -4.79 16.80
CA PRO A 167 27.42 -3.85 17.95
C PRO A 167 28.90 -3.56 18.34
N TYR A 168 29.10 -2.83 19.44
CA TYR A 168 30.36 -2.53 20.16
C TYR A 168 31.12 -1.27 19.74
N ALA A 169 30.82 -0.17 20.43
CA ALA A 169 31.88 0.66 20.97
C ALA A 169 31.94 0.39 22.49
N THR A 170 33.12 -0.01 22.92
CA THR A 170 33.51 -0.30 24.31
C THR A 170 33.59 0.98 25.13
#